data_AF-A0A1V3WMK9-F1
#
_entry.id   AF-A0A1V3WMK9-F1
#
_cell.length_a   1.000
_cell.length_b   1.000
_cell.length_c   1.000
_cell.angle_alpha   90.00
_cell.angle_beta   90.00
_cell.angle_gamma   90.00
#
_symmetry.space_group_name_H-M   'P 1'
#
loop_
_entity.id
_entity.type
_entity.pdbx_description
1 polymer ?
#
loop_
_entity_poly.entity_id
_entity_poly.type
_entity_poly.pdbx_seq_one_letter_code
_entity_poly.pdbx_strand_id
1 'polypeptide(L)'
;MLVVIATIAAIAGTLETQRRPLGSAVIAAAGVLGCVAVLSRPGATALDTIPTVAGAACGVAALRLLTRFWPGPEKPGEPDVSRRNLVVFGLLGFGLVGGVVGAVITRLVHSVAADRNSFALPRPRIPAPPIPADVQPNGVTLPSFVTASADFYRVDTALSVPQLSHGDWRLHIHGMVDREITYSFADLARFDVVETVTTLTCVSNPVGAS
;
A
#
# COMPACT_ATOMS: atom_id res chain seq x y z
N MET A 1 -7.58 -6.69 -9.85
CA MET A 1 -6.41 -5.89 -10.27
C MET A 1 -5.45 -6.69 -11.16
N LEU A 2 -4.94 -7.85 -10.73
CA LEU A 2 -4.05 -8.69 -11.56
C LEU A 2 -4.67 -9.10 -12.91
N VAL A 3 -5.95 -9.46 -12.92
CA VAL A 3 -6.70 -9.79 -14.16
C VAL A 3 -6.77 -8.60 -15.12
N VAL A 4 -6.96 -7.38 -14.60
CA VAL A 4 -7.02 -6.13 -15.39
C VAL A 4 -5.65 -5.79 -15.98
N ILE A 5 -4.58 -5.97 -15.20
CA ILE A 5 -3.21 -5.77 -15.67
C ILE A 5 -2.87 -6.78 -16.77
N ALA A 6 -3.25 -8.05 -16.59
CA ALA A 6 -3.01 -9.11 -17.56
C ALA A 6 -3.76 -8.87 -18.88
N THR A 7 -5.01 -8.40 -18.85
CA THR A 7 -5.77 -8.08 -20.06
C THR A 7 -5.19 -6.87 -20.80
N ILE A 8 -4.82 -5.80 -20.09
CA ILE A 8 -4.16 -4.63 -20.72
C ILE A 8 -2.82 -5.03 -21.34
N ALA A 9 -2.03 -5.84 -20.65
CA ALA A 9 -0.76 -6.34 -21.18
C ALA A 9 -0.95 -7.21 -22.43
N ALA A 10 -1.97 -8.08 -22.44
CA ALA A 10 -2.31 -8.90 -23.61
C ALA A 10 -2.74 -8.04 -24.81
N ILE A 11 -3.56 -7.01 -24.60
CA ILE A 11 -3.99 -6.08 -25.66
C ILE A 11 -2.81 -5.25 -26.18
N ALA A 12 -1.95 -4.74 -25.29
CA ALA A 12 -0.77 -3.98 -25.69
C ALA A 12 0.22 -4.85 -26.48
N GLY A 13 0.37 -6.13 -26.10
CA GLY A 13 1.20 -7.09 -26.81
C GLY A 13 0.68 -7.46 -28.20
N THR A 14 -0.65 -7.58 -28.38
CA THR A 14 -1.24 -7.89 -29.69
C THR A 14 -1.24 -6.70 -30.65
N LEU A 15 -1.21 -5.46 -30.14
CA LEU A 15 -1.14 -4.24 -30.95
C LEU A 15 0.29 -3.82 -31.33
N GLU A 16 1.32 -4.35 -30.68
CA GLU A 16 2.71 -4.04 -31.00
C GLU A 16 3.14 -4.81 -32.26
N THR A 17 3.44 -4.09 -33.33
CA THR A 17 4.00 -4.65 -34.57
C THR A 17 5.37 -4.06 -34.84
N GLN A 18 6.24 -4.83 -35.50
CA GLN A 18 7.65 -4.47 -35.78
C GLN A 18 7.82 -3.13 -36.53
N ARG A 19 6.75 -2.63 -37.17
CA ARG A 19 6.74 -1.37 -37.93
C ARG A 19 5.92 -0.24 -37.28
N ARG A 20 5.09 -0.52 -36.26
CA ARG A 20 4.24 0.48 -35.60
C ARG A 20 4.22 0.23 -34.07
N PRO A 21 4.94 1.03 -33.27
CA PRO A 21 5.10 0.80 -31.84
C PRO A 21 3.89 1.30 -31.03
N LEU A 22 2.69 0.84 -31.38
CA LEU A 22 1.44 1.27 -30.75
C LEU A 22 1.35 0.81 -29.28
N GLY A 23 1.81 -0.40 -28.96
CA GLY A 23 1.89 -0.90 -27.59
C GLY A 23 2.89 -0.12 -26.74
N SER A 24 4.05 0.23 -27.31
CA SER A 24 5.00 1.14 -26.64
C SER A 24 4.36 2.51 -26.34
N ALA A 25 3.60 3.07 -27.29
CA ALA A 25 2.91 4.35 -27.13
C ALA A 25 1.81 4.28 -26.06
N VAL A 26 1.06 3.17 -26.00
CA VAL A 26 0.05 2.92 -24.96
C VAL A 26 0.68 2.84 -23.57
N ILE A 27 1.81 2.13 -23.42
CA ILE A 27 2.53 2.05 -22.14
C ILE A 27 3.05 3.43 -21.72
N ALA A 28 3.61 4.20 -22.66
CA ALA A 28 4.07 5.56 -22.39
C ALA A 28 2.92 6.47 -21.94
N ALA A 29 1.78 6.42 -22.64
CA ALA A 29 0.59 7.19 -22.28
C ALA A 29 0.05 6.79 -20.90
N ALA A 30 0.00 5.50 -20.59
CA ALA A 30 -0.38 5.00 -19.27
C ALA A 30 0.60 5.45 -18.17
N GLY A 31 1.91 5.48 -18.46
CA GLY A 31 2.93 6.02 -17.56
C GLY A 31 2.72 7.50 -17.26
N VAL A 32 2.43 8.31 -18.29
CA VAL A 32 2.11 9.75 -18.13
C VAL A 32 0.85 9.93 -17.29
N LEU A 33 -0.23 9.22 -17.60
CA LEU A 33 -1.47 9.26 -16.82
C LEU A 33 -1.24 8.83 -15.36
N GLY A 34 -0.41 7.82 -15.14
CA GLY A 34 -0.01 7.39 -13.81
C GLY A 34 0.74 8.49 -13.05
N CYS A 35 1.66 9.19 -13.69
CA CYS A 35 2.38 10.31 -13.07
C CYS A 35 1.43 11.46 -12.72
N VAL A 36 0.49 11.80 -13.61
CA VAL A 36 -0.56 12.79 -13.34
C VAL A 36 -1.40 12.37 -12.14
N ALA A 37 -1.83 11.11 -12.07
CA ALA A 37 -2.60 10.60 -10.94
C ALA A 37 -1.83 10.65 -9.61
N VAL A 38 -0.52 10.39 -9.63
CA VAL A 38 0.35 10.52 -8.45
C VAL A 38 0.44 11.98 -8.00
N LEU A 39 0.68 12.91 -8.92
CA LEU A 39 0.83 14.33 -8.61
C LEU A 39 -0.48 15.00 -8.17
N SER A 40 -1.64 14.42 -8.50
CA SER A 40 -2.94 14.88 -7.99
C SER A 40 -3.17 14.55 -6.51
N ARG A 41 -2.29 13.76 -5.87
CA ARG A 41 -2.41 13.43 -4.45
C ARG A 41 -1.94 14.59 -3.57
N PRO A 42 -2.68 14.93 -2.50
CA PRO A 42 -2.22 15.90 -1.53
C PRO A 42 -0.86 15.48 -0.94
N GLY A 43 0.13 16.37 -0.98
CA GLY A 43 1.47 16.14 -0.44
C GLY A 43 2.43 15.34 -1.35
N ALA A 44 2.05 15.06 -2.61
CA ALA A 44 2.94 14.39 -3.55
C ALA A 44 4.10 15.29 -4.01
N THR A 45 5.27 14.69 -4.19
CA THR A 45 6.49 15.31 -4.71
C THR A 45 6.85 14.74 -6.08
N ALA A 46 7.71 15.43 -6.84
CA ALA A 46 8.19 14.92 -8.13
C ALA A 46 8.88 13.55 -8.01
N LEU A 47 9.48 13.24 -6.86
CA LEU A 47 10.15 11.96 -6.61
C LEU A 47 9.16 10.79 -6.60
N ASP A 48 7.88 11.03 -6.26
CA ASP A 48 6.85 9.98 -6.20
C ASP A 48 6.49 9.44 -7.60
N THR A 49 6.88 10.13 -8.66
CA THR A 49 6.69 9.69 -10.05
C THR A 49 7.77 8.71 -10.52
N ILE A 50 8.92 8.63 -9.83
CA ILE A 50 10.06 7.78 -10.22
C ILE A 50 9.64 6.31 -10.43
N PRO A 51 8.88 5.67 -9.51
CA PRO A 51 8.47 4.28 -9.70
C PRO A 51 7.59 4.09 -10.94
N THR A 52 6.71 5.06 -11.23
CA THR A 52 5.82 5.02 -12.39
C THR A 52 6.62 5.16 -13.69
N VAL A 53 7.56 6.11 -13.76
CA VAL A 53 8.43 6.31 -14.91
C VAL A 53 9.33 5.10 -15.15
N ALA A 54 9.96 4.58 -14.09
CA ALA A 54 10.81 3.40 -14.19
C ALA A 54 10.01 2.17 -14.65
N GLY A 55 8.81 1.95 -14.10
CA GLY A 55 7.92 0.87 -14.52
C GLY A 55 7.52 0.97 -16.00
N ALA A 56 7.15 2.18 -16.47
CA ALA A 56 6.81 2.42 -17.87
C ALA A 56 8.02 2.19 -18.80
N ALA A 57 9.20 2.69 -18.43
CA ALA A 57 10.43 2.49 -19.19
C ALA A 57 10.81 1.01 -19.30
N CYS A 58 10.76 0.27 -18.18
CA CYS A 58 10.98 -1.18 -18.15
C CYS A 58 9.95 -1.93 -19.00
N GLY A 59 8.66 -1.55 -18.93
CA GLY A 59 7.60 -2.14 -19.75
C GLY A 59 7.82 -1.95 -21.24
N VAL A 60 8.17 -0.73 -21.68
CA VAL A 60 8.51 -0.43 -23.07
C VAL A 60 9.74 -1.21 -23.51
N ALA A 61 10.80 -1.25 -22.70
CA ALA A 61 12.02 -1.99 -23.01
C ALA A 61 11.76 -3.49 -23.17
N ALA A 62 11.00 -4.09 -22.23
CA ALA A 62 10.61 -5.49 -22.30
C ALA A 62 9.78 -5.81 -23.54
N LEU A 63 8.78 -4.96 -23.87
CA LEU A 63 7.94 -5.13 -25.05
C LEU A 63 8.76 -5.03 -26.35
N ARG A 64 9.68 -4.07 -26.44
CA ARG A 64 10.60 -3.89 -27.59
C ARG A 64 11.56 -5.07 -27.75
N LEU A 65 12.09 -5.59 -26.65
CA LEU A 65 12.94 -6.78 -26.66
C LEU A 65 12.14 -7.99 -27.12
N LEU A 66 10.97 -8.25 -26.51
CA LEU A 66 10.12 -9.38 -26.86
C LEU A 66 9.68 -9.35 -28.32
N THR A 67 9.23 -8.21 -28.84
CA THR A 67 8.82 -8.08 -30.26
C THR A 67 9.98 -8.17 -31.24
N ARG A 68 11.20 -7.80 -30.84
CA ARG A 68 12.40 -8.04 -31.65
C ARG A 68 12.75 -9.53 -31.75
N PHE A 69 12.32 -10.34 -30.78
CA PHE A 69 12.61 -11.77 -30.70
C PHE A 69 11.40 -12.68 -30.99
N TRP A 70 10.21 -12.12 -31.30
CA TRP A 70 8.98 -12.88 -31.58
C TRP A 70 8.89 -13.33 -33.06
N PRO A 71 8.31 -14.51 -33.39
CA PRO A 71 8.41 -15.08 -34.73
C PRO A 71 7.52 -14.39 -35.78
N GLY A 72 8.02 -14.30 -37.01
CA GLY A 72 7.19 -14.50 -38.21
C GLY A 72 7.05 -16.00 -38.51
N PRO A 73 6.11 -16.42 -39.38
CA PRO A 73 5.78 -17.83 -39.59
C PRO A 73 6.99 -18.69 -39.97
N GLU A 74 7.03 -19.90 -39.39
CA GLU A 74 8.10 -20.90 -39.43
C GLU A 74 8.55 -21.27 -40.85
N LYS A 75 9.87 -21.35 -41.09
CA LYS A 75 10.46 -22.09 -42.21
C LYS A 75 11.07 -23.39 -41.68
N PRO A 76 10.74 -24.57 -42.23
CA PRO A 76 11.28 -25.83 -41.71
C PRO A 76 12.80 -25.94 -41.98
N GLY A 77 13.61 -26.18 -40.95
CA GLY A 77 14.99 -26.66 -41.12
C GLY A 77 16.12 -26.03 -40.28
N GLU A 78 15.88 -25.03 -39.42
CA GLU A 78 16.96 -24.33 -38.69
C GLU A 78 16.96 -24.58 -37.16
N PRO A 79 18.12 -24.91 -36.54
CA PRO A 79 18.23 -25.25 -35.11
C PRO A 79 18.32 -24.07 -34.12
N ASP A 80 17.92 -22.83 -34.46
CA ASP A 80 18.06 -21.65 -33.57
C ASP A 80 16.84 -21.38 -32.65
N VAL A 81 15.82 -22.24 -32.67
CA VAL A 81 14.56 -22.07 -31.92
C VAL A 81 14.75 -22.23 -30.40
N SER A 82 15.68 -23.10 -29.97
CA SER A 82 15.84 -23.45 -28.55
C SER A 82 16.47 -22.33 -27.71
N ARG A 83 17.50 -21.64 -28.23
CA ARG A 83 18.16 -20.53 -27.51
C ARG A 83 17.24 -19.32 -27.33
N ARG A 84 16.39 -19.02 -28.32
CA ARG A 84 15.45 -17.89 -28.28
C ARG A 84 14.26 -18.11 -27.35
N ASN A 85 13.67 -19.30 -27.32
CA ASN A 85 12.62 -19.61 -26.33
C ASN A 85 13.16 -19.49 -24.90
N LEU A 86 14.40 -19.91 -24.68
CA LEU A 86 15.08 -19.79 -23.37
C LEU A 86 15.23 -18.31 -22.94
N VAL A 87 15.49 -17.39 -23.88
CA VAL A 87 15.54 -15.94 -23.61
C VAL A 87 14.15 -15.37 -23.26
N VAL A 88 13.11 -15.75 -23.99
CA VAL A 88 11.74 -15.27 -23.74
C VAL A 88 11.20 -15.78 -22.40
N PHE A 89 11.32 -17.08 -22.13
CA PHE A 89 10.93 -17.65 -20.84
C PHE A 89 11.82 -17.11 -19.70
N GLY A 90 13.09 -16.84 -19.96
CA GLY A 90 14.00 -16.17 -19.02
C GLY A 90 13.53 -14.75 -18.66
N LEU A 91 13.12 -13.95 -19.64
CA LEU A 91 12.61 -12.59 -19.41
C LEU A 91 11.27 -12.59 -18.65
N LEU A 92 10.35 -13.48 -19.01
CA LEU A 92 9.06 -13.61 -18.32
C LEU A 92 9.24 -14.10 -16.88
N GLY A 93 10.09 -15.12 -16.69
CA GLY A 93 10.43 -15.63 -15.36
C GLY A 93 11.11 -14.57 -14.50
N PHE A 94 12.07 -13.83 -15.05
CA PHE A 94 12.75 -12.74 -14.36
C PHE A 94 11.78 -11.61 -13.98
N GLY A 95 10.86 -11.23 -14.88
CA GLY A 95 9.85 -10.21 -14.60
C GLY A 95 8.90 -10.59 -13.45
N LEU A 96 8.45 -11.85 -13.42
CA LEU A 96 7.62 -12.37 -12.33
C LEU A 96 8.36 -12.38 -10.99
N VAL A 97 9.57 -12.96 -10.98
CA VAL A 97 10.39 -13.07 -9.76
C VAL A 97 10.80 -11.68 -9.26
N GLY A 98 11.25 -10.80 -10.16
CA GLY A 98 11.60 -9.42 -9.84
C GLY A 98 10.41 -8.63 -9.28
N GLY A 99 9.20 -8.84 -9.81
CA GLY A 99 7.98 -8.23 -9.29
C GLY A 99 7.62 -8.70 -7.87
N VAL A 100 7.71 -10.01 -7.61
CA VAL A 100 7.45 -10.56 -6.27
C VAL A 100 8.52 -10.11 -5.27
N VAL A 101 9.79 -10.22 -5.63
CA VAL A 101 10.92 -9.79 -4.78
C VAL A 101 10.82 -8.30 -4.49
N GLY A 102 10.53 -7.47 -5.50
CA GLY A 102 10.31 -6.03 -5.33
C GLY A 102 9.16 -5.74 -4.37
N ALA A 103 8.02 -6.41 -4.52
CA ALA A 103 6.88 -6.23 -3.62
C ALA A 103 7.21 -6.61 -2.16
N VAL A 104 8.00 -7.67 -1.95
CA VAL A 104 8.43 -8.08 -0.61
C VAL A 104 9.43 -7.07 -0.02
N ILE A 105 10.43 -6.64 -0.80
CA ILE A 105 11.41 -5.63 -0.36
C ILE A 105 10.70 -4.34 0.02
N THR A 106 9.80 -3.82 -0.83
CA THR A 106 9.03 -2.60 -0.53
C THR A 106 8.24 -2.75 0.76
N ARG A 107 7.59 -3.90 1.00
CA ARG A 107 6.89 -4.17 2.26
C ARG A 107 7.82 -4.18 3.46
N LEU A 108 9.01 -4.74 3.33
CA LEU A 108 9.99 -4.80 4.41
C LEU A 108 10.57 -3.42 4.73
N VAL A 109 10.94 -2.65 3.71
CA VAL A 109 11.55 -1.31 3.85
C VAL A 109 10.57 -0.30 4.43
N HIS A 110 9.30 -0.38 4.05
CA HIS A 110 8.26 0.50 4.57
C HIS A 110 7.50 -0.07 5.78
N SER A 111 7.96 -1.17 6.36
CA SER A 111 7.31 -1.75 7.54
C SER A 111 7.63 -0.93 8.79
N VAL A 112 6.59 -0.48 9.49
CA VAL A 112 6.72 0.16 10.81
C VAL A 112 6.43 -0.82 11.95
N ALA A 113 6.38 -2.13 11.67
CA ALA A 113 6.03 -3.14 12.68
C ALA A 113 7.04 -3.20 13.84
N ALA A 114 8.33 -3.04 13.56
CA ALA A 114 9.37 -3.03 14.59
C ALA A 114 9.27 -1.80 15.50
N ASP A 115 9.04 -0.62 14.91
CA ASP A 115 8.81 0.64 15.64
C ASP A 115 7.54 0.57 16.50
N ARG A 116 6.48 -0.06 15.99
CA ARG A 116 5.25 -0.29 16.76
C ARG A 116 5.48 -1.23 17.94
N ASN A 117 6.20 -2.32 17.74
CA ASN A 117 6.39 -3.36 18.76
C ASN A 117 7.39 -2.95 19.85
N SER A 118 8.26 -1.97 19.59
CA SER A 118 9.22 -1.46 20.57
C SER A 118 8.62 -0.40 21.49
N PHE A 119 7.46 0.16 21.14
CA PHE A 119 6.81 1.19 21.94
C PHE A 119 6.12 0.60 23.17
N ALA A 120 6.56 1.02 24.35
CA ALA A 120 5.89 0.72 25.61
C ALA A 120 5.01 1.91 26.00
N LEU A 121 3.74 1.63 26.30
CA LEU A 121 2.83 2.66 26.78
C LEU A 121 3.32 3.20 28.13
N PRO A 122 3.42 4.54 28.28
CA PRO A 122 3.72 5.15 29.57
C PRO A 122 2.61 4.83 30.58
N ARG A 123 2.97 4.71 31.86
CA ARG A 123 1.98 4.55 32.92
C ARG A 123 1.14 5.84 33.03
N PRO A 124 -0.20 5.73 33.10
CA PRO A 124 -1.06 6.90 33.21
C PRO A 124 -0.79 7.62 34.53
N ARG A 125 -0.65 8.95 34.47
CA ARG A 125 -0.57 9.80 35.68
C ARG A 125 -1.95 9.95 36.31
N ILE A 126 -2.99 10.00 35.48
CA ILE A 126 -4.39 10.08 35.89
C ILE A 126 -5.06 8.77 35.43
N PRO A 127 -5.18 7.76 36.31
CA PRO A 127 -5.80 6.49 35.96
C PRO A 127 -7.31 6.62 35.80
N ALA A 128 -7.92 5.71 35.03
CA ALA A 128 -9.38 5.67 34.93
C ALA A 128 -10.01 5.19 36.26
N PRO A 129 -11.25 5.61 36.57
CA PRO A 129 -12.04 4.97 37.61
C PRO A 129 -12.16 3.46 37.37
N PRO A 130 -12.15 2.63 38.44
CA PRO A 130 -12.29 1.18 38.28
C PRO A 130 -13.63 0.84 37.64
N ILE A 131 -13.61 -0.16 36.76
CA ILE A 131 -14.83 -0.70 36.15
C ILE A 131 -15.69 -1.33 37.26
N PRO A 132 -16.95 -0.89 37.44
CA PRO A 132 -17.83 -1.44 38.47
C PRO A 132 -18.04 -2.96 38.30
N ALA A 133 -17.96 -3.75 39.37
CA ALA A 133 -18.02 -5.22 39.28
C ALA A 133 -19.38 -5.76 38.81
N ASP A 134 -20.44 -4.97 38.95
CA ASP A 134 -21.81 -5.28 38.52
C ASP A 134 -21.99 -5.27 37.00
N VAL A 135 -21.10 -4.63 36.23
CA VAL A 135 -21.14 -4.69 34.76
C VAL A 135 -20.65 -6.04 34.22
N GLN A 136 -19.98 -6.82 35.06
CA GLN A 136 -19.50 -8.16 34.73
C GLN A 136 -19.59 -9.10 35.96
N PRO A 137 -20.82 -9.49 36.34
CA PRO A 137 -21.05 -10.28 37.54
C PRO A 137 -20.46 -11.69 37.43
N ASN A 138 -19.93 -12.18 38.55
CA ASN A 138 -19.37 -13.52 38.65
C ASN A 138 -20.43 -14.59 38.35
N GLY A 139 -20.07 -15.59 37.55
CA GLY A 139 -20.94 -16.74 37.25
C GLY A 139 -21.96 -16.51 36.14
N VAL A 140 -21.94 -15.35 35.48
CA VAL A 140 -22.77 -15.08 34.29
C VAL A 140 -21.89 -15.09 33.04
N THR A 141 -22.29 -15.86 32.03
CA THR A 141 -21.60 -15.88 30.73
C THR A 141 -21.95 -14.64 29.92
N LEU A 142 -21.13 -13.59 30.06
CA LEU A 142 -21.21 -12.36 29.26
C LEU A 142 -19.89 -12.15 28.51
N PRO A 143 -19.91 -11.49 27.34
CA PRO A 143 -18.70 -10.99 26.71
C PRO A 143 -17.89 -10.10 27.66
N SER A 144 -16.59 -9.96 27.38
CA SER A 144 -15.74 -9.03 28.13
C SER A 144 -16.30 -7.61 28.06
N PHE A 145 -16.41 -6.94 29.21
CA PHE A 145 -16.79 -5.52 29.24
C PHE A 145 -15.80 -4.66 28.45
N VAL A 146 -14.50 -4.98 28.55
CA VAL A 146 -13.46 -4.38 27.71
C VAL A 146 -13.25 -5.27 26.48
N THR A 147 -13.63 -4.80 25.31
CA THR A 147 -13.36 -5.47 24.04
C THR A 147 -11.85 -5.48 23.76
N ALA A 148 -11.28 -6.65 23.47
CA ALA A 148 -9.87 -6.76 23.14
C ALA A 148 -9.54 -5.98 21.86
N SER A 149 -8.34 -5.41 21.77
CA SER A 149 -7.96 -4.57 20.61
C SER A 149 -8.02 -5.31 19.26
N ALA A 150 -7.82 -6.64 19.25
CA ALA A 150 -7.93 -7.46 18.04
C ALA A 150 -9.38 -7.67 17.58
N ASP A 151 -10.34 -7.58 18.51
CA ASP A 151 -11.78 -7.78 18.28
C ASP A 151 -12.54 -6.45 18.14
N PHE A 152 -11.86 -5.31 18.34
CA PHE A 152 -12.47 -3.99 18.23
C PHE A 152 -12.80 -3.67 16.76
N TYR A 153 -14.02 -3.18 16.51
CA TYR A 153 -14.47 -2.90 15.15
C TYR A 153 -13.63 -1.80 14.50
N ARG A 154 -13.46 -1.87 13.18
CA ARG A 154 -12.67 -0.91 12.41
C ARG A 154 -13.51 -0.21 11.36
N VAL A 155 -13.32 1.09 11.25
CA VAL A 155 -13.90 1.92 10.18
C VAL A 155 -12.75 2.60 9.46
N ASP A 156 -12.53 2.24 8.21
CA ASP A 156 -11.42 2.73 7.40
C ASP A 156 -11.99 3.29 6.08
N THR A 157 -11.56 4.49 5.69
CA THR A 157 -11.84 5.06 4.36
C THR A 157 -10.66 4.89 3.40
N ALA A 158 -9.46 4.61 3.94
CA ALA A 158 -8.25 4.42 3.16
C ALA A 158 -8.21 3.02 2.53
N LEU A 159 -7.81 2.95 1.26
CA LEU A 159 -7.60 1.68 0.55
C LEU A 159 -6.45 0.84 1.14
N SER A 160 -5.55 1.47 1.90
CA SER A 160 -4.41 0.84 2.55
C SER A 160 -4.07 1.55 3.86
N VAL A 161 -3.62 0.78 4.86
CA VAL A 161 -3.21 1.32 6.16
C VAL A 161 -1.90 2.11 6.02
N PRO A 162 -1.86 3.40 6.42
CA PRO A 162 -0.63 4.19 6.39
C PRO A 162 0.50 3.54 7.21
N GLN A 163 1.72 3.57 6.67
CA GLN A 163 2.93 3.17 7.39
C GLN A 163 3.64 4.43 7.86
N LEU A 164 3.44 4.83 9.11
CA LEU A 164 4.00 6.05 9.69
C LEU A 164 4.78 5.70 10.95
N SER A 165 6.07 6.02 10.98
CA SER A 165 6.95 5.78 12.14
C SER A 165 6.79 6.90 13.18
N HIS A 166 7.14 6.64 14.44
CA HIS A 166 7.15 7.69 15.48
C HIS A 166 8.11 8.86 15.13
N GLY A 167 9.22 8.57 14.43
CA GLY A 167 10.22 9.58 14.04
C GLY A 167 9.71 10.56 12.98
N ASP A 168 8.90 10.07 12.06
CA ASP A 168 8.29 10.86 10.97
C ASP A 168 6.97 11.52 11.38
N TRP A 169 6.32 11.00 12.43
CA TRP A 169 5.02 11.47 12.90
C TRP A 169 5.05 12.94 13.36
N ARG A 170 4.07 13.73 12.93
CA ARG A 170 3.87 15.13 13.35
C ARG A 170 2.38 15.41 13.57
N LEU A 171 2.04 16.10 14.66
CA LEU A 171 0.73 16.70 14.90
C LEU A 171 0.82 18.20 14.74
N HIS A 172 0.08 18.74 13.78
CA HIS A 172 -0.02 20.16 13.52
C HIS A 172 -1.32 20.70 14.09
N ILE A 173 -1.23 21.66 15.02
CA ILE A 173 -2.37 22.40 15.56
C ILE A 173 -2.38 23.77 14.89
N HIS A 174 -3.42 24.03 14.11
CA HIS A 174 -3.52 25.20 13.23
C HIS A 174 -4.96 25.71 13.10
N GLY A 175 -5.14 26.82 12.37
CA GLY A 175 -6.45 27.43 12.14
C GLY A 175 -6.73 28.58 13.10
N MET A 176 -7.88 28.58 13.78
CA MET A 176 -8.29 29.67 14.67
C MET A 176 -7.65 29.52 16.07
N VAL A 177 -6.32 29.65 16.11
CA VAL A 177 -5.49 29.54 17.32
C VAL A 177 -4.57 30.75 17.44
N ASP A 178 -4.20 31.14 18.66
CA ASP A 178 -3.28 32.28 18.87
C ASP A 178 -1.90 32.01 18.26
N ARG A 179 -1.45 30.75 18.30
CA ARG A 179 -0.16 30.31 17.74
C ARG A 179 -0.27 28.89 17.21
N GLU A 180 0.05 28.73 15.93
CA GLU A 180 0.20 27.42 15.33
C GLU A 180 1.41 26.70 15.93
N ILE A 181 1.25 25.41 16.24
CA ILE A 181 2.30 24.59 16.84
C ILE A 181 2.32 23.21 16.21
N THR A 182 3.53 22.65 16.08
CA THR A 182 3.72 21.29 15.59
C THR A 182 4.45 20.48 16.65
N TYR A 183 3.86 19.35 17.05
CA TYR A 183 4.45 18.40 17.99
C TYR A 183 4.97 17.17 17.27
N SER A 184 6.16 16.72 17.65
CA SER A 184 6.63 15.37 17.33
C SER A 184 6.01 14.35 18.28
N PHE A 185 6.13 13.05 17.95
CA PHE A 185 5.67 12.00 18.85
C PHE A 185 6.43 12.01 20.18
N ALA A 186 7.72 12.36 20.14
CA ALA A 186 8.56 12.50 21.34
C ALA A 186 8.12 13.67 22.23
N ASP A 187 7.55 14.73 21.67
CA ASP A 187 6.97 15.82 22.45
C ASP A 187 5.68 15.37 23.15
N LEU A 188 4.81 14.65 22.44
CA LEU A 188 3.58 14.09 23.02
C LEU A 188 3.86 13.11 24.15
N ALA A 189 4.91 12.29 24.02
CA ALA A 189 5.28 11.33 25.06
C ALA A 189 5.68 12.00 26.39
N ARG A 190 5.91 13.31 26.40
CA ARG A 190 6.20 14.10 27.61
C ARG A 190 4.96 14.69 28.27
N PHE A 191 3.79 14.58 27.63
CA PHE A 191 2.54 15.10 28.19
C PHE A 191 2.02 14.18 29.29
N ASP A 192 1.15 14.70 30.14
CA ASP A 192 0.51 13.90 31.17
C ASP A 192 -0.50 12.93 30.54
N VAL A 193 -0.26 11.64 30.80
CA VAL A 193 -1.08 10.55 30.28
C VAL A 193 -2.32 10.40 31.14
N VAL A 194 -3.48 10.53 30.51
CA VAL A 194 -4.81 10.34 31.12
C VAL A 194 -5.41 9.06 30.56
N GLU A 195 -5.90 8.21 31.45
CA GLU A 195 -6.61 6.98 31.09
C GLU A 195 -8.12 7.20 31.22
N THR A 196 -8.90 6.75 30.25
CA THR A 196 -10.36 6.88 30.26
C THR A 196 -10.98 5.66 29.59
N VAL A 197 -12.03 5.12 30.21
CA VAL A 197 -12.85 4.05 29.63
C VAL A 197 -13.93 4.71 28.79
N THR A 198 -13.96 4.43 27.49
CA THR A 198 -14.90 5.06 26.55
C THR A 198 -15.39 4.05 25.52
N THR A 199 -16.69 4.04 25.29
CA THR A 199 -17.30 3.27 24.20
C THR A 199 -17.30 4.12 22.93
N LEU A 200 -16.70 3.60 21.86
CA LEU A 200 -16.80 4.19 20.53
C LEU A 200 -17.96 3.54 19.79
N THR A 201 -18.81 4.35 19.15
CA THR A 201 -19.91 3.87 18.33
C THR A 201 -19.86 4.53 16.97
N CYS A 202 -20.12 3.74 15.92
CA CYS A 202 -20.26 4.30 14.58
C CYS A 202 -21.62 4.99 14.45
N VAL A 203 -21.68 6.13 13.76
CA VAL A 203 -22.94 6.81 13.42
C VAL A 203 -23.90 5.92 12.62
N SER A 204 -23.36 4.94 11.87
CA SER A 204 -24.16 3.97 11.11
C SER A 204 -24.64 2.78 11.95
N ASN A 205 -24.29 2.70 13.23
CA ASN A 205 -24.73 1.61 14.09
C ASN A 205 -26.23 1.76 14.36
N PRO A 206 -27.09 0.81 13.95
CA PRO A 206 -28.52 0.89 14.23
C PRO A 206 -28.75 0.90 15.75
N VAL A 207 -29.59 1.83 16.22
CA VAL A 207 -29.99 1.93 17.63
C VAL A 207 -31.15 0.98 17.86
N GLY A 208 -30.94 -0.05 18.68
CA GLY A 208 -31.89 -1.15 18.86
C GLY A 208 -31.73 -2.17 17.75
N ALA A 209 -31.38 -3.41 18.12
CA ALA A 209 -31.42 -4.53 17.20
C ALA A 209 -32.80 -4.60 16.54
N SER A 210 -32.85 -4.64 15.21
CA SER A 210 -34.02 -5.11 14.47
C SER A 210 -34.13 -6.62 14.62
#